data_AF-A0A9D5AFB6-F1
#
_entry.id   AF-A0A9D5AFB6-F1
#
_cell.length_a   1.000
_cell.length_b   1.000
_cell.length_c   1.000
_cell.angle_alpha   90.00
_cell.angle_beta   90.00
_cell.angle_gamma   90.00
#
_symmetry.space_group_name_H-M   'P 1'
#
loop_
_entity.id
_entity.type
_entity.pdbx_description
1 polymer ?
#
loop_
_entity_poly.entity_id
_entity_poly.type
_entity_poly.pdbx_seq_one_letter_code
_entity_poly.pdbx_strand_id
1 'polypeptide(L)' 'MNERTLKGTCFGNYKPHTDLPNVVEKYMKGELELEKFITHTIPFSEINKAFDYMPKGESIGCIIKMEE' A
#
# COMPACT_ATOMS: atom_id res chain seq x y z
N MET A 1 -27.92 8.87 -26.62
CA MET A 1 -28.11 7.98 -25.45
C MET A 1 -26.88 8.11 -24.60
N ASN A 2 -26.98 8.69 -23.40
CA ASN A 2 -25.85 8.80 -22.47
C ASN A 2 -25.97 7.68 -21.44
N GLU A 3 -25.43 6.51 -21.78
CA GLU A 3 -25.41 5.36 -20.88
C GLU A 3 -24.26 5.52 -19.86
N ARG A 4 -24.52 5.19 -18.60
CA ARG A 4 -23.52 5.20 -17.51
C ARG A 4 -23.38 3.78 -16.96
N THR A 5 -22.15 3.34 -16.72
CA THR A 5 -21.86 2.01 -16.14
C THR A 5 -21.18 2.17 -14.78
N LEU A 6 -21.68 1.45 -13.78
CA LEU A 6 -21.01 1.27 -12.49
C LEU A 6 -20.32 -0.10 -12.47
N LYS A 7 -19.05 -0.15 -12.08
CA LYS A 7 -18.29 -1.39 -11.90
C LYS A 7 -17.67 -1.44 -10.51
N GLY A 8 -17.94 -2.51 -9.78
CA GLY A 8 -17.21 -2.85 -8.56
C GLY A 8 -15.91 -3.58 -8.89
N THR A 9 -14.98 -3.59 -7.95
CA THR A 9 -13.74 -4.36 -8.05
C THR A 9 -13.28 -4.83 -6.68
N CYS A 10 -12.67 -6.01 -6.63
CA CYS A 10 -11.95 -6.50 -5.47
C CYS A 10 -10.46 -6.50 -5.83
N PHE A 11 -9.62 -5.94 -4.95
CA PHE A 11 -8.17 -5.88 -5.15
C PHE A 11 -7.73 -5.25 -6.49
N GLY A 12 -8.50 -4.28 -7.00
CA GLY A 12 -8.19 -3.61 -8.28
C GLY A 12 -8.33 -4.52 -9.51
N ASN A 13 -9.01 -5.67 -9.39
CA ASN A 13 -9.14 -6.70 -10.42
C ASN A 13 -7.80 -7.40 -10.77
N TYR A 14 -6.83 -7.34 -9.85
CA TYR A 14 -5.58 -8.07 -9.95
C TYR A 14 -5.74 -9.52 -9.47
N LYS A 15 -5.11 -10.44 -10.19
CA LYS A 15 -4.91 -11.82 -9.77
C LYS A 15 -3.59 -11.90 -8.98
N PRO A 16 -3.60 -12.27 -7.69
CA PRO A 16 -2.41 -12.18 -6.84
C PRO A 16 -1.17 -12.89 -7.41
N HIS A 17 -1.31 -14.13 -7.88
CA HIS A 17 -0.17 -14.92 -8.33
C HIS A 17 0.40 -14.47 -9.69
N THR A 18 -0.44 -14.03 -10.62
CA THR A 18 0.01 -13.69 -11.98
C THR A 18 0.35 -12.22 -12.15
N ASP A 19 -0.36 -11.33 -11.43
CA ASP A 19 -0.30 -9.91 -11.72
C ASP A 19 0.59 -9.14 -10.73
N LEU A 20 0.68 -9.57 -9.47
CA LEU A 20 1.53 -8.89 -8.48
C LEU A 20 3.02 -8.88 -8.85
N PRO A 21 3.62 -9.95 -9.41
CA PRO A 21 5.01 -9.89 -9.87
C PRO A 21 5.23 -8.76 -10.88
N ASN A 22 4.28 -8.55 -11.79
CA ASN A 22 4.36 -7.45 -12.77
C ASN A 22 4.27 -6.06 -12.11
N VAL A 23 3.49 -5.93 -11.03
CA VAL A 23 3.41 -4.66 -10.28
C VAL A 23 4.74 -4.37 -9.57
N VAL A 24 5.37 -5.39 -8.99
CA VAL A 24 6.71 -5.26 -8.40
C VAL A 24 7.75 -4.87 -9.46
N GLU A 25 7.72 -5.48 -10.64
CA GLU A 25 8.62 -5.10 -11.73
C GLU A 25 8.47 -3.62 -12.13
N LYS A 26 7.24 -3.09 -12.17
CA LYS A 26 7.00 -1.67 -12.45
C LYS A 26 7.61 -0.76 -11.39
N TYR A 27 7.51 -1.15 -10.12
CA TYR A 27 8.19 -0.45 -9.04
C TYR A 27 9.72 -0.46 -9.23
N MET A 28 10.30 -1.63 -9.52
CA MET A 28 11.74 -1.77 -9.74
C MET A 28 12.24 -0.97 -10.96
N LYS A 29 11.40 -0.77 -11.97
CA LYS A 29 11.67 0.07 -13.15
C LYS A 29 11.50 1.58 -12.89
N GLY A 30 11.02 1.97 -11.71
CA GLY A 30 10.72 3.36 -11.37
C GLY A 30 9.44 3.90 -12.02
N GLU A 31 8.61 3.04 -12.61
CA GLU A 31 7.31 3.41 -13.20
C GLU A 31 6.24 3.63 -12.11
N LEU A 32 6.50 3.13 -10.90
CA LEU A 32 5.63 3.27 -9.73
C LEU A 32 6.44 3.86 -8.57
N GLU A 33 5.96 4.96 -7.99
CA GLU A 33 6.62 5.62 -6.87
C GLU A 33 5.96 5.20 -5.53
N LEU A 34 6.46 4.13 -4.91
CA LEU A 34 5.90 3.64 -3.64
C LEU A 34 6.39 4.41 -2.41
N GLU A 35 7.58 5.03 -2.49
CA GLU A 35 8.21 5.63 -1.31
C GLU A 35 7.44 6.81 -0.73
N LYS A 36 6.62 7.49 -1.55
CA LYS A 36 5.75 8.58 -1.10
C LYS A 36 4.64 8.11 -0.14
N PHE A 37 4.31 6.81 -0.17
CA PHE A 37 3.31 6.23 0.71
C PHE A 37 3.90 5.76 2.05
N ILE A 38 5.23 5.67 2.16
CA ILE A 38 5.90 5.27 3.40
C ILE A 38 6.21 6.53 4.21
N THR A 39 5.39 6.79 5.22
CA THR A 39 5.54 7.96 6.11
C THR A 39 6.27 7.65 7.40
N HIS A 40 6.14 6.42 7.90
CA HIS A 40 6.71 6.00 9.18
C HIS A 40 7.40 4.65 9.02
N THR A 41 8.48 4.45 9.77
CA THR A 41 9.14 3.15 9.93
C THR A 41 9.42 2.97 11.40
N ILE A 42 8.87 1.91 12.00
CA ILE A 42 8.99 1.63 13.43
C ILE A 42 9.44 0.18 13.67
N PRO A 43 10.14 -0.11 14.76
CA PRO A 43 10.42 -1.48 15.15
C PRO A 43 9.14 -2.19 15.62
N PHE A 44 9.11 -3.52 15.51
CA PHE A 44 7.98 -4.35 15.96
C PHE A 44 7.66 -4.15 17.45
N SER A 45 8.66 -3.85 18.27
CA SER A 45 8.49 -3.51 19.70
C SER A 45 7.56 -2.30 19.92
N GLU A 46 7.42 -1.43 18.93
CA GLU A 46 6.59 -0.22 18.98
C GLU A 46 5.32 -0.33 18.13
N ILE A 47 4.90 -1.53 17.72
CA ILE A 47 3.75 -1.75 16.82
C ILE A 47 2.47 -0.99 17.22
N ASN A 48 2.23 -0.80 18.52
CA ASN A 48 1.07 -0.05 19.02
C ASN A 48 1.06 1.42 18.55
N LYS A 49 2.23 2.06 18.33
CA LYS A 49 2.31 3.42 17.79
C LYS A 49 1.72 3.52 16.38
N ALA A 50 1.80 2.47 15.56
CA ALA A 50 1.18 2.48 14.24
C ALA A 50 -0.36 2.59 14.32
N PHE A 51 -0.97 2.00 15.35
CA PHE A 51 -2.41 2.14 15.61
C PHE A 51 -2.78 3.53 16.11
N ASP A 52 -1.87 4.25 16.78
CA ASP A 52 -2.08 5.64 17.19
C ASP A 52 -2.03 6.60 15.99
N TYR A 53 -1.14 6.37 15.02
CA TYR A 53 -1.00 7.23 13.84
C TYR A 53 -2.21 7.17 12.89
N MET A 54 -2.85 6.00 12.79
CA MET A 54 -3.93 5.75 11.83
C MET A 54 -5.16 6.66 12.04
N PRO A 55 -5.79 6.74 13.24
CA PRO A 55 -6.96 7.60 13.44
C PRO A 55 -6.61 9.09 13.48
N LYS A 56 -5.34 9.45 13.78
CA LYS A 56 -4.88 10.84 13.77
C LYS A 56 -4.61 11.37 12.36
N GLY A 57 -4.58 10.49 11.36
CA GLY A 57 -4.21 10.86 9.99
C GLY A 57 -2.74 11.24 9.83
N GLU A 58 -1.89 10.80 10.77
CA GLU A 58 -0.46 11.11 10.78
C GLU A 58 0.32 10.16 9.85
N SER A 59 -0.25 9.01 9.48
CA SER A 59 0.39 8.00 8.63
C SER A 59 -0.42 7.69 7.38
N ILE A 60 0.26 7.60 6.24
CA ILE A 60 -0.27 7.02 4.98
C ILE A 60 0.06 5.52 4.93
N GLY A 61 1.30 5.20 5.26
CA GLY A 61 1.84 3.85 5.34
C GLY A 61 2.94 3.80 6.40
N CYS A 62 2.95 2.71 7.16
CA CYS A 62 3.90 2.48 8.23
C CYS A 62 4.56 1.11 8.04
N ILE A 63 5.89 1.11 7.85
CA ILE A 63 6.68 -0.12 7.77
C ILE A 63 7.02 -0.57 9.20
N ILE A 64 6.69 -1.82 9.50
CA ILE A 64 7.04 -2.46 10.76
C ILE A 64 8.27 -3.35 10.50
N LYS A 65 9.39 -3.00 11.13
CA LYS A 65 10.63 -3.79 11.04
C LYS A 65 10.63 -4.89 12.09
N MET A 66 10.83 -6.13 11.66
CA MET A 66 10.83 -7.32 12.52
C MET A 66 12.13 -7.50 13.31
N GLU A 67 13.23 -6.95 12.80
CA GLU A 67 14.57 -6.95 13.42
C GLU A 67 14.99 -5.48 13.61
N GLU A 68 15.80 -5.19 14.65
CA GLU A 68 16.35 -3.84 14.91
C GLU A 68 17.33 -3.39 13.83
#